data_AF-A0A2V7CRA7-F1
#
_entry.id   AF-A0A2V7CRA7-F1
#
_cell.length_a   1.000
_cell.length_b   1.000
_cell.length_c   1.000
_cell.angle_alpha   90.00
_cell.angle_beta   90.00
_cell.angle_gamma   90.00
#
_symmetry.space_group_name_H-M   'P 1'
#
loop_
_entity.id
_entity.type
_entity.pdbx_description
1 polymer ?
#
loop_
_entity_poly.entity_id
_entity_poly.type
_entity_poly.pdbx_seq_one_letter_code
_entity_poly.pdbx_strand_id
1 'polypeptide(L)' 'MIPVIAVTASAMTQDRQKIMAAGFEGYQSKPLNVRAFVQAIEEMLQKGS' A
#
# COMPACT_ATOMS: atom_id res chain seq x y z
N MET A 1 3.85 -13.47 -8.96
CA MET A 1 3.04 -12.93 -7.85
C MET A 1 2.33 -11.68 -8.37
N ILE A 2 1.06 -11.45 -8.01
CA ILE A 2 0.36 -10.22 -8.39
C ILE A 2 0.50 -9.24 -7.21
N PRO A 3 1.05 -8.04 -7.41
CA PRO A 3 1.23 -7.09 -6.32
C PRO A 3 -0.10 -6.53 -5.80
N VAL A 4 -0.27 -6.42 -4.48
CA VAL A 4 -1.53 -5.97 -3.85
C VAL A 4 -1.31 -4.81 -2.88
N ILE A 5 -2.06 -3.71 -3.09
CA ILE A 5 -2.03 -2.50 -2.23
C ILE A 5 -3.41 -2.29 -1.60
N ALA A 6 -3.44 -2.13 -0.27
CA ALA A 6 -4.66 -1.78 0.45
C ALA A 6 -4.85 -0.26 0.56
N VAL A 7 -6.06 0.22 0.27
CA VAL A 7 -6.46 1.63 0.45
C VAL A 7 -7.58 1.70 1.47
N THR A 8 -7.38 2.45 2.56
CA THR A 8 -8.34 2.56 3.67
C THR A 8 -8.77 4.00 3.91
N ALA A 9 -10.03 4.20 4.31
CA ALA A 9 -10.54 5.49 4.77
C ALA A 9 -10.10 5.84 6.20
N SER A 10 -9.69 4.85 6.99
CA SER A 10 -9.25 5.01 8.38
C SER A 10 -7.73 4.92 8.46
N ALA A 11 -7.08 5.97 8.97
CA ALA A 11 -5.61 6.03 9.10
C ALA A 11 -5.09 5.35 10.39
N MET A 12 -5.89 4.50 11.03
CA MET A 12 -5.51 3.89 12.31
C MET A 12 -4.23 3.06 12.14
N THR A 13 -3.16 3.46 12.81
CA THR A 13 -1.81 2.87 12.72
C THR A 13 -1.79 1.36 12.97
N GLN A 14 -2.75 0.87 13.76
CA GLN A 14 -2.93 -0.55 14.06
C GLN A 14 -3.35 -1.39 12.85
N ASP A 15 -4.03 -0.79 11.86
CA ASP A 15 -4.43 -1.46 10.63
C ASP A 15 -3.23 -1.66 9.70
N ARG A 16 -2.28 -0.72 9.69
CA ARG A 16 -1.08 -0.80 8.86
C ARG A 16 -0.24 -2.04 9.18
N GLN A 17 -0.01 -2.33 10.46
CA GLN A 17 0.79 -3.49 10.86
C GLN A 17 0.10 -4.81 10.52
N LYS A 18 -1.21 -4.91 10.74
CA LYS A 18 -2.00 -6.10 10.38
C LYS A 18 -2.02 -6.35 8.88
N ILE A 19 -2.16 -5.29 8.08
CA ILE A 19 -2.18 -5.37 6.61
C ILE A 19 -0.82 -5.82 6.08
N MET A 20 0.28 -5.22 6.57
CA MET A 20 1.64 -5.61 6.17
C MET A 20 1.95 -7.08 6.55
N ALA A 21 1.50 -7.53 7.73
CA ALA A 21 1.68 -8.92 8.17
C ALA A 21 0.85 -9.93 7.37
N ALA A 22 -0.26 -9.50 6.75
CA ALA A 22 -1.11 -10.33 5.91
C ALA A 22 -0.56 -10.52 4.48
N GLY A 23 0.64 -10.02 4.18
CA GLY A 23 1.28 -10.16 2.86
C GLY A 23 0.92 -9.05 1.87
N PHE A 24 0.38 -7.93 2.34
CA PHE A 24 0.20 -6.74 1.51
C PHE A 24 1.52 -6.00 1.38
N GLU A 25 1.84 -5.57 0.17
CA GLU A 25 3.10 -4.87 -0.15
C GLU A 25 2.97 -3.34 -0.04
N GLY A 26 1.76 -2.84 0.23
CA GLY A 26 1.49 -1.41 0.37
C GLY A 26 0.25 -1.10 1.23
N TYR A 27 0.29 0.06 1.88
CA TYR A 27 -0.81 0.61 2.69
C TYR A 27 -0.92 2.12 2.46
N GLN A 28 -2.11 2.62 2.12
CA GLN A 28 -2.35 4.04 1.96
C GLN A 28 -3.68 4.48 2.60
N SER A 29 -3.62 5.49 3.47
CA SER A 29 -4.78 6.09 4.12
C SER A 29 -5.37 7.25 3.31
N LYS A 30 -6.68 7.50 3.46
CA LYS A 30 -7.34 8.71 2.96
C LYS A 30 -7.04 9.95 3.84
N PRO A 31 -7.09 11.18 3.29
CA PRO A 31 -7.23 11.49 1.86
C PRO A 31 -6.01 10.98 1.06
N LEU A 32 -6.28 10.36 -0.10
CA LEU A 32 -5.26 9.67 -0.88
C LEU A 32 -4.27 10.69 -1.47
N ASN A 33 -2.99 10.58 -1.10
CA ASN A 33 -1.95 11.32 -1.78
C ASN A 33 -1.61 10.62 -3.10
N VAL A 34 -2.11 11.17 -4.22
CA VAL A 34 -1.95 10.58 -5.56
C VAL A 34 -0.48 10.42 -5.94
N ARG A 35 0.39 11.38 -5.59
CA ARG A 35 1.83 11.30 -5.90
C ARG A 35 2.49 10.13 -5.18
N ALA A 36 2.27 10.01 -3.88
CA ALA A 36 2.82 8.91 -3.09
C ALA A 36 2.28 7.54 -3.55
N PHE A 37 1.01 7.50 -3.96
CA PHE A 37 0.37 6.28 -4.46
C PHE A 37 0.97 5.81 -5.79
N VAL A 38 1.18 6.72 -6.75
CA VAL A 38 1.83 6.39 -8.04
C VAL A 38 3.25 5.89 -7.81
N GLN A 39 4.03 6.55 -6.95
CA GLN A 39 5.38 6.10 -6.61
C GLN A 39 5.38 4.68 -6.01
N ALA A 40 4.46 4.37 -5.10
CA ALA A 40 4.36 3.04 -4.52
C ALA A 40 4.03 1.96 -5.56
N ILE A 41 3.19 2.28 -6.56
CA ILE A 41 2.91 1.37 -7.68
C ILE A 41 4.17 1.14 -8.52
N GLU A 42 4.89 2.20 -8.88
CA GLU A 42 6.13 2.09 -9.67
C GLU A 42 7.17 1.23 -8.97
N GLU A 43 7.38 1.44 -7.66
CA GLU A 43 8.30 0.64 -6.85
C GLU A 43 7.89 -0.84 -6.79
N MET A 44 6.59 -1.14 -6.72
CA MET A 44 6.09 -2.52 -6.70
C MET A 44 6.23 -3.21 -8.06
N LEU A 45 6.01 -2.50 -9.16
CA LEU A 45 6.21 -3.05 -10.51
C LEU A 45 7.70 -3.33 -10.80
N GLN A 46 8.62 -2.52 -10.28
CA GLN A 46 10.07 -2.74 -10.46
C GLN A 46 10.59 -3.96 -9.68
N LYS A 47 10.01 -4.29 -8.52
CA LYS A 47 10.42 -5.45 -7.71
C LYS A 47 10.00 -6.80 -8.28
N GLY A 48 9.06 -6.82 -9.22
CA GLY A 48 8.53 -8.03 -9.85
C GLY A 48 9.25 -8.46 -11.13
N SER A 49 10.32 -7.76 -11.54
CA SER A 49 11.08 -8.05 -12.77
C SER A 49 12.43 -8.71 -12.52
#